data_AF-A0A957RBA5-F1
#
_entry.id   AF-A0A957RBA5-F1
#
_cell.length_a   1.000
_cell.length_b   1.000
_cell.length_c   1.000
_cell.angle_alpha   90.00
_cell.angle_beta   90.00
_cell.angle_gamma   90.00
#
_symmetry.space_group_name_H-M   'P 1'
#
loop_
_entity.id
_entity.type
_entity.pdbx_description
1 polymer ?
#
loop_
_entity_poly.entity_id
_entity_poly.type
_entity_poly.pdbx_seq_one_letter_code
_entity_poly.pdbx_strand_id
1 'polypeptide(L)'
;MGEYIQRADGVVIKVGTLEDLFYVSLSYLRKLIDEGATKYMGNLPPAEYLDPAGGWRYRFPWPDEAGTGDDYNRAHVVTVPDGFYDESEHYEIAHYLKPKSYGRDAGGYGVNVFTACPLSATPPTCSQVPQITEIYEQKQVDGLLWTVYRCPYCGGLWRMPPEQAAALVTHLRAAYGPERRQRVPADDWTLKIADLIEAGYVVTS
;
A
#
# COMPACT_ATOMS: atom_id res chain seq x y z
N MET A 1 19.97 1.96 2.52
CA MET A 1 20.57 2.79 1.47
C MET A 1 19.42 3.37 0.66
N GLY A 2 19.50 4.62 0.20
CA GLY A 2 18.43 5.22 -0.60
C GLY A 2 18.60 4.91 -2.08
N GLU A 3 17.48 4.73 -2.77
CA GLU A 3 17.44 4.63 -4.23
C GLU A 3 17.22 6.01 -4.86
N TYR A 4 18.06 6.37 -5.82
CA TYR A 4 18.06 7.67 -6.49
C TYR A 4 18.25 7.52 -8.00
N ILE A 5 17.65 8.45 -8.75
CA ILE A 5 17.89 8.60 -10.19
C ILE A 5 18.19 10.06 -10.53
N GLN A 6 18.85 10.30 -11.65
CA GLN A 6 19.18 11.64 -12.14
C GLN A 6 18.34 11.97 -13.39
N ARG A 7 17.54 13.02 -13.34
CA ARG A 7 16.75 13.50 -14.48
C ARG A 7 17.66 14.14 -15.54
N ALA A 8 17.14 14.31 -16.75
CA ALA A 8 17.89 14.91 -17.87
C ALA A 8 18.35 16.35 -17.60
N ASP A 9 17.63 17.10 -16.74
CA ASP A 9 18.01 18.44 -16.28
C ASP A 9 19.09 18.43 -15.17
N GLY A 10 19.60 17.25 -14.81
CA GLY A 10 20.62 17.04 -13.79
C GLY A 10 20.08 16.93 -12.37
N VAL A 11 18.77 17.13 -12.15
CA VAL A 11 18.14 17.03 -10.82
C VAL A 11 18.14 15.58 -10.35
N VAL A 12 18.63 15.37 -9.13
CA VAL A 12 18.61 14.06 -8.46
C VAL A 12 17.32 13.94 -7.67
N ILE A 13 16.59 12.85 -7.90
CA ILE A 13 15.36 12.54 -7.17
C ILE A 13 15.53 11.24 -6.39
N LYS A 14 14.96 11.21 -5.19
CA LYS A 14 14.87 9.98 -4.39
C LYS A 14 13.65 9.20 -4.87
N VAL A 15 13.84 7.93 -5.19
CA VAL A 15 12.78 7.05 -5.68
C VAL A 15 12.37 6.00 -4.64
N GLY A 16 13.27 5.61 -3.74
CA GLY A 16 12.97 4.52 -2.81
C GLY A 16 14.08 4.14 -1.84
N THR A 17 14.02 2.90 -1.36
CA THR A 17 15.07 2.23 -0.58
C THR A 17 15.05 0.72 -0.87
N LEU A 18 16.20 0.13 -1.21
CA LEU A 18 16.47 -1.31 -1.34
C LEU A 18 15.60 -2.09 -2.33
N GLU A 19 14.31 -2.26 -2.04
CA GLU A 19 13.36 -3.07 -2.82
C GLU A 19 12.04 -2.32 -3.09
N ASP A 20 11.89 -1.14 -2.46
CA ASP A 20 10.64 -0.41 -2.40
C ASP A 20 10.83 1.03 -2.88
N LEU A 21 10.16 1.34 -3.99
CA LEU A 21 10.15 2.64 -4.64
C LEU A 21 8.98 3.49 -4.11
N PHE A 22 8.93 3.67 -2.80
CA PHE A 22 7.85 4.35 -2.06
C PHE A 22 7.52 5.77 -2.57
N TYR A 23 8.48 6.43 -3.22
CA TYR A 23 8.36 7.83 -3.65
C TYR A 23 7.94 7.99 -5.10
N VAL A 24 7.84 6.90 -5.89
CA VAL A 24 7.54 6.99 -7.32
C VAL A 24 6.63 5.87 -7.83
N SER A 25 5.64 6.22 -8.62
CA SER A 25 4.77 5.27 -9.31
C SER A 25 5.46 4.67 -10.54
N LEU A 26 5.05 3.47 -10.96
CA LEU A 26 5.61 2.82 -12.14
C LEU A 26 5.45 3.68 -13.41
N SER A 27 4.28 4.29 -13.59
CA SER A 27 3.97 5.12 -14.77
C SER A 27 4.84 6.38 -14.83
N TYR A 28 5.09 7.01 -13.68
CA TYR A 28 5.96 8.18 -13.62
C TYR A 28 7.43 7.81 -13.82
N LEU A 29 7.89 6.67 -13.27
CA LEU A 29 9.23 6.17 -13.52
C LEU A 29 9.47 5.91 -15.02
N ARG A 30 8.51 5.28 -15.72
CA ARG A 30 8.56 5.11 -17.19
C ARG A 30 8.68 6.45 -17.91
N LYS A 31 7.84 7.42 -17.54
CA LYS A 31 7.90 8.78 -18.09
C LYS A 31 9.28 9.42 -17.90
N LEU A 32 9.87 9.31 -16.71
CA LEU A 32 11.21 9.86 -16.45
C LEU A 32 12.28 9.20 -17.32
N ILE A 33 12.18 7.90 -17.55
CA ILE A 33 13.09 7.16 -18.45
C ILE A 33 12.95 7.66 -19.88
N ASP A 34 11.71 7.83 -20.37
CA ASP A 34 11.43 8.36 -21.70
C ASP A 34 11.94 9.81 -21.86
N GLU A 35 11.91 10.60 -20.78
CA GLU A 35 12.48 11.95 -20.71
C GLU A 35 14.01 11.98 -20.58
N GLY A 36 14.68 10.82 -20.52
CA GLY A 36 16.14 10.70 -20.48
C GLY A 36 16.75 10.65 -19.09
N ALA A 37 16.01 10.19 -18.08
CA ALA A 37 16.57 9.92 -16.75
C ALA A 37 17.66 8.84 -16.81
N THR A 38 18.72 9.06 -16.02
CA THR A 38 19.92 8.23 -15.95
C THR A 38 20.20 7.81 -14.51
N LYS A 39 21.17 6.91 -14.33
CA LYS A 39 21.55 6.41 -13.00
C LYS A 39 22.20 7.51 -12.15
N TYR A 40 21.88 7.53 -10.86
CA TYR A 40 22.70 8.24 -9.88
C TYR A 40 23.85 7.34 -9.38
N MET A 41 24.94 7.95 -8.92
CA MET A 41 26.14 7.21 -8.51
C MET A 41 25.83 6.20 -7.39
N GLY A 42 26.13 4.93 -7.63
CA GLY A 42 25.89 3.84 -6.67
C GLY A 42 24.50 3.22 -6.72
N ASN A 43 23.64 3.65 -7.66
CA ASN A 43 22.30 3.13 -7.88
C ASN A 43 22.19 2.39 -9.21
N LEU A 44 21.11 1.61 -9.38
CA LEU A 44 20.82 0.95 -10.64
C LEU A 44 20.42 1.97 -11.73
N PRO A 45 20.66 1.66 -13.01
CA PRO A 45 20.00 2.33 -14.12
C PRO A 45 18.48 2.32 -13.95
N PRO A 46 17.78 3.44 -14.24
CA PRO A 46 16.34 3.53 -14.10
C PRO A 46 15.55 2.39 -14.78
N ALA A 47 16.01 1.93 -15.94
CA ALA A 47 15.40 0.82 -16.67
C ALA A 47 15.44 -0.52 -15.92
N GLU A 48 16.43 -0.75 -15.06
CA GLU A 48 16.52 -1.99 -14.26
C GLU A 48 15.46 -2.02 -13.15
N TYR A 49 14.99 -0.86 -12.68
CA TYR A 49 13.83 -0.79 -11.78
C TYR A 49 12.52 -1.15 -12.47
N LEU A 50 12.46 -1.22 -13.81
CA LEU A 50 11.27 -1.67 -14.54
C LEU A 50 11.25 -3.19 -14.75
N ASP A 51 12.33 -3.90 -14.47
CA ASP A 51 12.40 -5.35 -14.65
C ASP A 51 11.49 -6.06 -13.63
N PRO A 52 10.46 -6.81 -14.07
CA PRO A 52 9.60 -7.59 -13.18
C PRO A 52 10.39 -8.62 -12.35
N ALA A 53 11.51 -9.13 -12.86
CA ALA A 53 12.37 -10.06 -12.13
C ALA A 53 13.08 -9.40 -10.95
N GLY A 54 13.25 -8.06 -10.97
CA GLY A 54 13.83 -7.29 -9.87
C GLY A 54 12.93 -7.20 -8.64
N GLY A 55 11.63 -7.49 -8.78
CA GLY A 55 10.70 -7.58 -7.65
C GLY A 55 10.37 -6.25 -6.96
N TRP A 56 10.64 -5.12 -7.60
CA TRP A 56 10.39 -3.78 -7.06
C TRP A 56 8.91 -3.52 -6.75
N ARG A 57 8.66 -2.85 -5.62
CA ARG A 57 7.36 -2.25 -5.30
C ARG A 57 7.38 -0.78 -5.65
N TYR A 58 6.28 -0.25 -6.15
CA TYR A 58 6.12 1.13 -6.57
C TYR A 58 5.04 1.78 -5.75
N ARG A 59 5.17 3.09 -5.58
CA ARG A 59 4.11 3.92 -5.02
C ARG A 59 2.80 3.70 -5.77
N PHE A 60 1.71 3.49 -5.03
CA PHE A 60 0.39 3.47 -5.64
C PHE A 60 0.09 4.83 -6.28
N PRO A 61 -0.48 4.90 -7.50
CA PRO A 61 -0.67 6.15 -8.25
C PRO A 61 -1.85 6.95 -7.69
N TRP A 62 -1.65 7.59 -6.53
CA TRP A 62 -2.70 8.35 -5.85
C TRP A 62 -3.26 9.46 -6.75
N PRO A 63 -4.60 9.65 -6.81
CA PRO A 63 -5.23 10.60 -7.75
C PRO A 63 -4.82 12.07 -7.62
N ASP A 64 -4.35 12.46 -6.43
CA ASP A 64 -3.88 13.80 -6.09
C ASP A 64 -2.37 14.00 -6.30
N GLU A 65 -1.65 12.94 -6.69
CA GLU A 65 -0.22 12.97 -6.91
C GLU A 65 0.13 12.86 -8.38
N ALA A 66 1.13 13.62 -8.81
CA ALA A 66 1.66 13.54 -10.17
C ALA A 66 2.60 12.32 -10.37
N GLY A 67 2.39 11.24 -9.62
CA GLY A 67 3.21 10.02 -9.62
C GLY A 67 4.39 10.01 -8.65
N THR A 68 4.56 11.07 -7.84
CA THR A 68 5.52 11.13 -6.73
C THR A 68 4.85 11.69 -5.48
N GLY A 69 5.34 11.31 -4.29
CA GLY A 69 4.86 11.89 -3.03
C GLY A 69 5.83 11.65 -1.88
N ASP A 70 5.76 12.49 -0.85
CA ASP A 70 6.77 12.54 0.23
C ASP A 70 6.49 11.59 1.41
N ASP A 71 5.23 11.17 1.56
CA ASP A 71 4.84 10.20 2.59
C ASP A 71 5.10 8.77 2.10
N TYR A 72 6.20 8.19 2.56
CA TYR A 72 6.60 6.82 2.24
C TYR A 72 5.62 5.77 2.78
N ASN A 73 4.82 6.11 3.79
CA ASN A 73 3.88 5.19 4.44
C ASN A 73 2.43 5.45 4.02
N ARG A 74 2.22 6.26 2.98
CA ARG A 74 0.88 6.64 2.51
C ARG A 74 0.08 5.41 2.10
N ALA A 75 -1.12 5.29 2.66
CA ALA A 75 -2.08 4.25 2.32
C ALA A 75 -3.50 4.83 2.30
N HIS A 76 -4.45 4.12 1.68
CA HIS A 76 -5.86 4.47 1.71
C HIS A 76 -6.70 3.31 2.25
N VAL A 77 -7.48 3.58 3.30
CA VAL A 77 -8.35 2.59 3.93
C VAL A 77 -9.62 2.43 3.13
N VAL A 78 -9.96 1.20 2.76
CA VAL A 78 -11.21 0.83 2.09
C VAL A 78 -11.91 -0.29 2.85
N THR A 79 -13.22 -0.38 2.69
CA THR A 79 -13.98 -1.56 3.16
C THR A 79 -13.73 -2.75 2.24
N VAL A 80 -13.77 -3.95 2.80
CA VAL A 80 -13.56 -5.20 2.05
C VAL A 80 -14.79 -6.11 2.17
N PRO A 81 -15.02 -7.02 1.20
CA PRO A 81 -16.07 -8.02 1.30
C PRO A 81 -15.79 -9.03 2.44
N ASP A 82 -16.83 -9.76 2.85
CA ASP A 82 -16.67 -10.86 3.80
C ASP A 82 -15.73 -11.94 3.23
N GLY A 83 -14.94 -12.58 4.10
CA GLY A 83 -13.97 -13.61 3.71
C GLY A 83 -12.70 -13.08 3.01
N PHE A 84 -12.54 -11.74 2.91
CA PHE A 84 -11.39 -11.14 2.21
C PHE A 84 -10.02 -11.59 2.76
N TYR A 85 -9.94 -11.94 4.04
CA TYR A 85 -8.69 -12.32 4.73
C TYR A 85 -8.54 -13.83 4.96
N ASP A 86 -9.43 -14.68 4.43
CA ASP A 86 -9.48 -16.11 4.77
C ASP A 86 -8.18 -16.87 4.43
N GLU A 87 -7.47 -16.42 3.39
CA GLU A 87 -6.19 -17.00 2.95
C GLU A 87 -4.96 -16.21 3.42
N SER A 88 -5.16 -15.11 4.15
CA SER A 88 -4.09 -14.19 4.57
C SER A 88 -3.63 -14.52 5.99
N GLU A 89 -2.37 -14.93 6.13
CA GLU A 89 -1.78 -15.20 7.44
C GLU A 89 -1.53 -13.90 8.23
N HIS A 90 -2.27 -13.70 9.32
CA HIS A 90 -2.13 -12.52 10.18
C HIS A 90 -1.17 -12.74 11.35
N TYR A 91 -0.36 -11.71 11.64
CA TYR A 91 0.68 -11.75 12.67
C TYR A 91 0.21 -11.23 14.05
N GLU A 92 0.99 -11.55 15.08
CA GLU A 92 0.86 -10.92 16.40
C GLU A 92 1.23 -9.44 16.36
N ILE A 93 0.51 -8.66 17.17
CA ILE A 93 0.72 -7.22 17.34
C ILE A 93 1.46 -7.01 18.65
N ALA A 94 2.62 -6.34 18.59
CA ALA A 94 3.38 -5.97 19.77
C ALA A 94 3.00 -4.56 20.25
N HIS A 95 2.47 -4.46 21.46
CA HIS A 95 2.14 -3.21 22.11
C HIS A 95 3.20 -2.88 23.16
N TYR A 96 3.90 -1.77 22.98
CA TYR A 96 4.79 -1.25 24.01
C TYR A 96 3.98 -0.40 25.01
N LEU A 97 3.76 -0.93 26.20
CA LEU A 97 3.03 -0.26 27.25
C LEU A 97 4.01 0.25 28.30
N LYS A 98 3.88 1.54 28.63
CA LYS A 98 4.55 2.13 29.79
C LYS A 98 3.51 2.32 30.90
N PRO A 99 3.52 1.48 31.96
CA PRO A 99 2.56 1.61 33.05
C PRO A 99 2.69 2.99 33.69
N LYS A 100 1.56 3.69 33.87
CA LYS A 100 1.52 4.92 34.65
C LYS A 100 1.36 4.56 36.12
N SER A 101 2.33 4.92 36.95
CA SER A 101 2.21 4.89 38.40
C SER A 101 1.29 6.05 38.82
N TYR A 102 0.21 5.75 39.56
CA TYR A 102 -0.76 6.71 40.13
C TYR A 102 -0.27 8.18 40.20
N GLY A 103 -0.60 8.97 39.18
CA GLY A 103 -0.43 10.43 39.18
C GLY A 103 1.01 10.97 39.07
N ARG A 104 2.03 10.17 38.74
CA ARG A 104 3.36 10.68 38.40
C ARG A 104 3.90 10.03 37.13
N ASP A 105 4.60 10.80 36.29
CA ASP A 105 5.40 10.31 35.16
C ASP A 105 6.63 9.45 35.60
N ALA A 106 6.62 8.96 36.83
CA ALA A 106 7.73 8.28 37.47
C ALA A 106 7.50 6.75 37.50
N GLY A 107 8.29 6.06 36.68
CA GLY A 107 8.93 4.80 37.04
C GLY A 107 8.11 3.52 36.86
N GLY A 108 8.13 2.99 35.64
CA GLY A 108 7.86 1.58 35.35
C GLY A 108 8.70 1.14 34.15
N TYR A 109 9.15 -0.12 34.13
CA TYR A 109 9.75 -0.69 32.93
C TYR A 109 8.68 -0.83 31.85
N GLY A 110 9.04 -0.52 30.61
CA GLY A 110 8.17 -0.81 29.48
C GLY A 110 7.94 -2.31 29.36
N VAL A 111 6.68 -2.70 29.17
CA VAL A 111 6.31 -4.10 28.91
C VAL A 111 5.81 -4.20 27.48
N ASN A 112 6.26 -5.25 26.79
CA ASN A 112 5.67 -5.62 25.51
C ASN A 112 4.51 -6.57 25.79
N VAL A 113 3.32 -6.21 25.32
CA VAL A 113 2.15 -7.08 25.32
C VAL A 113 1.89 -7.51 23.89
N PHE A 114 1.84 -8.82 23.66
CA PHE A 114 1.55 -9.39 22.36
C PHE A 114 0.09 -9.80 22.30
N THR A 115 -0.60 -9.39 21.24
CA THR A 115 -2.00 -9.77 21.01
C THR A 115 -2.16 -10.27 19.58
N ALA A 116 -2.97 -11.30 19.36
CA ALA A 116 -3.31 -11.74 18.01
C ALA A 116 -3.97 -10.61 17.22
N CYS A 117 -3.76 -10.59 15.89
CA CYS A 117 -4.48 -9.68 15.01
C CYS A 117 -6.00 -9.87 15.18
N PRO A 118 -6.80 -8.79 15.21
CA PRO A 118 -8.25 -8.90 15.25
C PRO A 118 -8.87 -9.61 14.03
N LEU A 119 -8.13 -9.71 12.93
CA LEU A 119 -8.50 -10.44 11.70
C LEU A 119 -7.85 -11.82 11.60
N SER A 120 -7.12 -12.26 12.63
CA SER A 120 -6.56 -13.62 12.67
C SER A 120 -7.64 -14.68 12.91
N ALA A 121 -7.32 -15.95 12.62
CA ALA A 121 -8.19 -17.09 12.89
C ALA A 121 -8.58 -17.25 14.37
N THR A 122 -7.79 -16.68 15.30
CA THR A 122 -8.05 -16.68 16.75
C THR A 122 -8.13 -15.25 17.28
N PRO A 123 -9.20 -14.50 16.94
CA PRO A 123 -9.30 -13.09 17.30
C PRO A 123 -9.50 -12.93 18.81
N PRO A 124 -9.05 -11.81 19.41
CA PRO A 124 -9.36 -11.49 20.80
C PRO A 124 -10.88 -11.35 21.01
N THR A 125 -11.40 -11.89 22.11
CA THR A 125 -12.82 -12.25 22.33
C THR A 125 -13.84 -11.10 22.43
N CYS A 126 -13.50 -9.86 22.08
CA CYS A 126 -14.41 -8.72 22.20
C CYS A 126 -14.18 -7.66 21.11
N SER A 127 -14.70 -7.86 19.90
CA SER A 127 -15.27 -6.78 19.07
C SER A 127 -15.69 -7.31 17.69
N GLN A 128 -16.77 -6.75 17.16
CA GLN A 128 -16.97 -6.75 15.70
C GLN A 128 -15.93 -5.80 15.12
N VAL A 129 -14.93 -6.35 14.46
CA VAL A 129 -13.86 -5.57 13.83
C VAL A 129 -14.35 -5.15 12.45
N PRO A 130 -14.24 -3.86 12.07
CA PRO A 130 -14.53 -3.43 10.71
C PRO A 130 -13.72 -4.25 9.70
N GLN A 131 -14.40 -4.77 8.68
CA GLN A 131 -13.75 -5.42 7.54
C GLN A 131 -13.19 -4.32 6.63
N ILE A 132 -11.93 -3.95 6.88
CA ILE A 132 -11.22 -2.91 6.15
C ILE A 132 -9.79 -3.36 5.80
N THR A 133 -9.26 -2.82 4.69
CA THR A 133 -7.86 -2.99 4.29
C THR A 133 -7.25 -1.65 3.90
N GLU A 134 -5.93 -1.57 3.91
CA GLU A 134 -5.17 -0.45 3.37
C GLU A 134 -4.63 -0.79 1.98
N ILE A 135 -5.00 0.01 0.97
CA ILE A 135 -4.32 0.02 -0.32
C ILE A 135 -3.01 0.79 -0.14
N TYR A 136 -1.88 0.21 -0.56
CA TYR A 136 -0.56 0.73 -0.19
C TYR A 136 0.34 0.99 -1.40
N GLU A 137 0.67 -0.06 -2.15
CA GLU A 137 1.66 -0.03 -3.23
C GLU A 137 1.20 -0.85 -4.44
N GLN A 138 2.03 -0.89 -5.48
CA GLN A 138 1.86 -1.78 -6.62
C GLN A 138 3.15 -2.56 -6.92
N LYS A 139 3.03 -3.76 -7.48
CA LYS A 139 4.17 -4.61 -7.86
C LYS A 139 3.94 -5.27 -9.22
N GLN A 140 4.96 -5.28 -10.06
CA GLN A 140 4.91 -6.01 -11.33
C GLN A 140 5.02 -7.52 -11.08
N VAL A 141 4.05 -8.30 -11.58
CA VAL A 141 4.04 -9.77 -11.52
C VAL A 141 3.37 -10.30 -12.79
N ASP A 142 4.08 -11.14 -13.55
CA ASP A 142 3.56 -11.81 -14.76
C ASP A 142 2.89 -10.87 -15.79
N GLY A 143 3.48 -9.68 -15.99
CA GLY A 143 2.96 -8.68 -16.93
C GLY A 143 1.76 -7.87 -16.40
N LEU A 144 1.35 -8.11 -15.16
CA LEU A 144 0.32 -7.35 -14.45
C LEU A 144 0.96 -6.45 -13.38
N LEU A 145 0.19 -5.46 -12.93
CA LEU A 145 0.54 -4.56 -11.85
C LEU A 145 -0.35 -4.83 -10.64
N TRP A 146 0.09 -5.80 -9.83
CA TRP A 146 -0.64 -6.26 -8.66
C TRP A 146 -0.68 -5.17 -7.60
N THR A 147 -1.85 -4.98 -7.01
CA THR A 147 -2.02 -4.12 -5.85
C THR A 147 -1.46 -4.80 -4.61
N VAL A 148 -0.63 -4.09 -3.86
CA VAL A 148 -0.16 -4.50 -2.54
C VAL A 148 -1.06 -3.85 -1.51
N TYR A 149 -1.61 -4.68 -0.63
CA TYR A 149 -2.47 -4.24 0.46
C TYR A 149 -1.88 -4.60 1.81
N ARG A 150 -2.26 -3.83 2.82
CA ARG A 150 -1.81 -3.97 4.19
C ARG A 150 -2.98 -4.15 5.15
N CYS A 151 -2.81 -5.02 6.14
CA CYS A 151 -3.75 -5.09 7.26
C CYS A 151 -3.55 -3.86 8.16
N PRO A 152 -4.59 -3.06 8.43
CA PRO A 152 -4.47 -1.85 9.25
C PRO A 152 -4.17 -2.15 10.73
N TYR A 153 -4.29 -3.42 11.15
CA TYR A 153 -4.07 -3.84 12.53
C TYR A 153 -2.67 -4.41 12.77
N CYS A 154 -2.28 -5.44 12.02
CA CYS A 154 -0.98 -6.10 12.21
C CYS A 154 0.10 -5.63 11.24
N GLY A 155 -0.23 -4.80 10.25
CA GLY A 155 0.74 -4.33 9.25
C GLY A 155 1.21 -5.40 8.27
N GLY A 156 0.61 -6.60 8.29
CA GLY A 156 0.89 -7.64 7.30
C GLY A 156 0.66 -7.12 5.89
N LEU A 157 1.53 -7.51 4.96
CA LEU A 157 1.56 -7.03 3.58
C LEU A 157 1.38 -8.21 2.63
N TRP A 158 0.46 -8.08 1.69
CA TRP A 158 0.20 -9.12 0.70
C TRP A 158 0.01 -8.52 -0.69
N ARG A 159 0.27 -9.35 -1.69
CA ARG A 159 -0.08 -9.07 -3.08
C ARG A 159 -1.50 -9.59 -3.31
N MET A 160 -2.37 -8.75 -3.84
CA MET A 160 -3.77 -9.09 -4.09
C MET A 160 -3.88 -9.93 -5.36
N PRO A 161 -4.34 -11.19 -5.30
CA PRO A 161 -4.59 -11.99 -6.50
C PRO A 161 -5.66 -11.37 -7.41
N PRO A 162 -5.66 -11.68 -8.72
CA PRO A 162 -6.62 -11.11 -9.67
C PRO A 162 -8.09 -11.29 -9.26
N GLU A 163 -8.46 -12.47 -8.76
CA GLU A 163 -9.81 -12.78 -8.28
C GLU A 163 -10.20 -11.94 -7.07
N GLN A 164 -9.26 -11.76 -6.13
CA GLN A 164 -9.45 -10.94 -4.94
C GLN A 164 -9.59 -9.46 -5.31
N ALA A 165 -8.82 -8.99 -6.30
CA ALA A 165 -8.90 -7.64 -6.82
C ALA A 165 -10.25 -7.37 -7.51
N ALA A 166 -10.72 -8.29 -8.35
CA ALA A 166 -12.01 -8.17 -9.01
C ALA A 166 -13.17 -8.15 -7.99
N ALA A 167 -13.10 -9.00 -6.95
CA ALA A 167 -14.08 -9.02 -5.87
C ALA A 167 -14.08 -7.70 -5.08
N LEU A 168 -12.90 -7.16 -4.75
CA LEU A 168 -12.79 -5.88 -4.05
C LEU A 168 -13.34 -4.72 -4.90
N VAL A 169 -12.97 -4.62 -6.18
CA VAL A 169 -13.47 -3.57 -7.07
C VAL A 169 -15.00 -3.61 -7.18
N THR A 170 -15.57 -4.81 -7.30
CA THR A 170 -17.03 -5.01 -7.33
C THR A 170 -17.67 -4.53 -6.03
N HIS A 171 -17.10 -4.91 -4.89
CA HIS A 171 -17.57 -4.49 -3.56
C HIS A 171 -17.53 -2.97 -3.40
N LEU A 172 -16.42 -2.32 -3.75
CA LEU A 172 -16.26 -0.87 -3.65
C LEU A 172 -17.24 -0.13 -4.55
N ARG A 173 -17.45 -0.58 -5.78
CA ARG A 173 -18.44 0.01 -6.69
C ARG A 173 -19.87 -0.15 -6.17
N ALA A 174 -20.19 -1.29 -5.55
CA ALA A 174 -21.50 -1.51 -4.94
C ALA A 174 -21.71 -0.66 -3.66
N ALA A 175 -20.67 -0.48 -2.86
CA ALA A 175 -20.72 0.27 -1.61
C ALA A 175 -20.75 1.78 -1.82
N TYR A 176 -20.00 2.30 -2.80
CA TYR A 176 -19.78 3.74 -3.03
C TYR A 176 -20.35 4.25 -4.37
N GLY A 177 -21.05 3.40 -5.11
CA GLY A 177 -21.65 3.74 -6.41
C GLY A 177 -22.73 4.84 -6.35
N PRO A 178 -23.13 5.38 -7.52
CA PRO A 178 -24.02 6.54 -7.62
C PRO A 178 -25.38 6.34 -6.93
N GLU A 179 -25.86 5.10 -6.84
CA GLU A 179 -27.16 4.77 -6.22
C GLU A 179 -27.17 4.87 -4.68
N ARG A 180 -25.99 4.89 -4.02
CA ARG A 180 -25.87 5.03 -2.55
C ARG A 180 -25.33 6.39 -2.08
N ARG A 181 -25.13 7.35 -2.99
CA ARG A 181 -24.52 8.68 -2.75
C ARG A 181 -25.20 9.59 -1.71
N GLN A 182 -26.30 9.17 -1.07
CA GLN A 182 -27.06 10.03 -0.15
C GLN A 182 -26.50 10.09 1.28
N ARG A 183 -25.53 9.25 1.68
CA ARG A 183 -25.09 9.16 3.09
C ARG A 183 -23.62 9.45 3.38
N VAL A 184 -22.75 9.43 2.38
CA VAL A 184 -21.31 9.67 2.57
C VAL A 184 -20.90 10.76 1.57
N PRO A 185 -20.36 11.90 2.00
CA PRO A 185 -19.72 12.83 1.08
C PRO A 185 -18.69 12.02 0.30
N ALA A 186 -18.82 12.00 -1.02
CA ALA A 186 -17.86 11.32 -1.86
C ALA A 186 -16.51 12.03 -1.69
N ASP A 187 -15.67 11.50 -0.82
CA ASP A 187 -14.24 11.57 -1.09
C ASP A 187 -14.08 10.66 -2.32
N ASP A 188 -14.24 11.28 -3.49
CA ASP A 188 -14.24 10.79 -4.88
C ASP A 188 -13.10 9.82 -5.24
N TRP A 189 -12.23 9.52 -4.28
CA TRP A 189 -11.04 8.71 -4.42
C TRP A 189 -11.30 7.22 -4.32
N THR A 190 -12.27 6.72 -3.55
CA THR A 190 -12.48 5.26 -3.44
C THR A 190 -12.81 4.62 -4.78
N LEU A 191 -13.65 5.28 -5.60
CA LEU A 191 -13.97 4.79 -6.95
C LEU A 191 -12.77 4.92 -7.89
N LYS A 192 -12.01 6.02 -7.84
CA LYS A 192 -10.77 6.17 -8.62
C LYS A 192 -9.72 5.12 -8.24
N ILE A 193 -9.61 4.79 -6.95
CA ILE A 193 -8.74 3.72 -6.46
C ILE A 193 -9.22 2.39 -7.01
N ALA A 194 -10.53 2.12 -7.01
CA ALA A 194 -11.07 0.90 -7.63
C ALA A 194 -10.72 0.81 -9.13
N ASP A 195 -10.81 1.92 -9.87
CA ASP A 195 -10.42 1.97 -11.29
C ASP A 195 -8.92 1.75 -11.49
N LEU A 196 -8.07 2.30 -10.61
CA LEU A 196 -6.61 2.09 -10.63
C LEU A 196 -6.22 0.66 -10.26
N ILE A 197 -6.93 0.03 -9.32
CA ILE A 197 -6.77 -1.39 -9.00
C ILE A 197 -7.11 -2.21 -10.24
N GLU A 198 -8.31 -2.02 -10.81
CA GLU A 198 -8.77 -2.75 -12.00
C GLU A 198 -7.79 -2.61 -13.18
N ALA A 199 -7.32 -1.38 -13.45
CA ALA A 199 -6.36 -1.10 -14.52
C ALA A 199 -5.03 -1.87 -14.36
N GLY A 200 -4.63 -2.18 -13.13
CA GLY A 200 -3.41 -2.95 -12.87
C GLY A 200 -3.50 -4.42 -13.28
N TYR A 201 -4.71 -5.00 -13.38
CA TYR A 201 -4.93 -6.40 -13.76
C TYR A 201 -5.37 -6.59 -15.21
N VAL A 202 -5.33 -5.52 -16.01
CA VAL A 202 -5.47 -5.62 -17.46
C VAL A 202 -4.08 -5.84 -18.05
N VAL A 203 -3.91 -6.89 -18.88
CA VAL A 203 -2.65 -7.11 -19.61
C VAL A 203 -2.40 -5.89 -20.50
N THR A 204 -1.35 -5.13 -20.19
CA THR A 204 -0.90 -4.06 -21.07
C THR A 204 -0.22 -4.69 -22.27
N SER A 205 -0.91 -4.66 -23.42
CA SER A 205 -0.38 -5.07 -24.74
C SER A 205 0.73 -4.15 -25.22
#